data_AF-A0A3B0A103-F1
#
_entry.id   AF-A0A3B0A103-F1
#
_cell.length_a   1.000
_cell.length_b   1.000
_cell.length_c   1.000
_cell.angle_alpha   90.00
_cell.angle_beta   90.00
_cell.angle_gamma   90.00
#
_symmetry.space_group_name_H-M   'P 1'
#
loop_
_entity.id
_entity.type
_entity.pdbx_description
1 polymer ?
#
loop_
_entity_poly.entity_id
_entity_poly.type
_entity_poly.pdbx_seq_one_letter_code
_entity_poly.pdbx_strand_id
1 'polypeptide(L)'
;MKLPIDRGLVVVDDEADGTQTVRVCADIRNGEAVDVFAEHNGADRVKIHDGVNLTRRGARSFSTQILEVFDEGGVVNIKRVSSHR
;
A
#
# COMPACT_ATOMS: atom_id res chain seq x y z
N MET A 1 -6.96 15.83 10.19
CA MET A 1 -7.53 14.61 10.81
C MET A 1 -6.51 13.52 10.58
N LYS A 2 -5.99 12.85 11.63
CA LYS A 2 -4.97 11.80 11.46
C LYS A 2 -5.67 10.61 10.77
N LEU A 3 -5.24 10.20 9.59
CA LEU A 3 -5.81 9.01 8.96
C LEU A 3 -5.58 7.78 9.86
N PRO A 4 -6.52 6.82 9.86
CA PRO A 4 -6.29 5.53 10.49
C PRO A 4 -5.01 4.91 9.92
N ILE A 5 -4.25 4.27 10.80
CA ILE A 5 -3.06 3.52 10.42
C ILE A 5 -3.53 2.11 10.07
N ASP A 6 -3.46 1.74 8.80
CA ASP A 6 -3.86 0.42 8.31
C ASP A 6 -2.65 -0.52 8.25
N ARG A 7 -2.86 -1.82 8.48
CA ARG A 7 -1.77 -2.81 8.42
C ARG A 7 -2.20 -4.08 7.71
N GLY A 8 -1.39 -4.55 6.77
CA GLY A 8 -1.65 -5.78 6.03
C GLY A 8 -0.71 -5.96 4.85
N LEU A 9 -1.11 -6.84 3.93
CA LEU A 9 -0.48 -6.94 2.61
C LEU A 9 -0.91 -5.76 1.75
N VAL A 10 -0.03 -5.31 0.86
CA VAL A 10 -0.26 -4.09 0.10
C VAL A 10 -0.22 -4.34 -1.39
N VAL A 11 -1.21 -3.80 -2.09
CA VAL A 11 -1.23 -3.66 -3.54
C VAL A 11 -1.28 -2.17 -3.88
N VAL A 12 -0.48 -1.76 -4.85
CA VAL A 12 -0.43 -0.41 -5.41
C VAL A 12 -0.70 -0.50 -6.89
N ASP A 13 -1.75 0.15 -7.36
CA ASP A 13 -2.08 0.30 -8.77
C ASP A 13 -1.72 1.70 -9.26
N ASP A 14 -1.06 1.77 -10.42
CA ASP A 14 -0.85 3.00 -11.17
C ASP A 14 -2.10 3.26 -12.03
N GLU A 15 -2.82 4.35 -11.75
CA GLU A 15 -4.03 4.74 -12.46
C GLU A 15 -3.72 5.49 -13.77
N ALA A 16 -4.67 5.51 -14.69
CA ALA A 16 -4.49 6.14 -16.01
C ALA A 16 -4.33 7.67 -15.95
N ASP A 17 -4.81 8.31 -14.88
CA ASP A 17 -4.69 9.75 -14.64
C ASP A 17 -3.38 10.14 -13.93
N GLY A 18 -2.51 9.15 -13.67
CA GLY A 18 -1.22 9.35 -13.00
C GLY A 18 -1.29 9.32 -11.47
N THR A 19 -2.49 9.16 -10.89
CA THR A 19 -2.64 8.87 -9.46
C THR A 19 -2.35 7.40 -9.16
N GLN A 20 -2.32 7.04 -7.88
CA GLN A 20 -2.17 5.66 -7.45
C GLN A 20 -3.27 5.24 -6.48
N THR A 21 -3.70 3.99 -6.58
CA THR A 21 -4.61 3.36 -5.62
C THR A 21 -3.84 2.41 -4.73
N VAL A 22 -3.90 2.59 -3.41
CA VAL A 22 -3.27 1.71 -2.42
C VAL A 22 -4.34 0.89 -1.70
N ARG A 23 -4.24 -0.44 -1.78
CA ARG A 23 -5.11 -1.38 -1.07
C ARG A 23 -4.36 -2.13 0.01
N VAL A 24 -4.99 -2.26 1.18
CA VAL A 24 -4.52 -3.07 2.30
C VAL A 24 -5.45 -4.27 2.46
N CYS A 25 -4.88 -5.47 2.43
CA CYS A 25 -5.62 -6.72 2.27
C CYS A 25 -5.02 -7.87 3.09
N ALA A 26 -5.79 -8.95 3.23
CA ALA A 26 -5.36 -10.13 3.98
C ALA A 26 -4.55 -11.13 3.12
N ASP A 27 -4.81 -11.17 1.81
CA ASP A 27 -4.18 -12.11 0.88
C ASP A 27 -3.95 -11.45 -0.50
N ILE A 28 -2.97 -11.96 -1.26
CA ILE A 28 -2.70 -11.54 -2.64
C ILE A 28 -2.65 -12.77 -3.55
N ARG A 29 -3.59 -12.86 -4.49
CA ARG A 29 -3.69 -13.99 -5.44
C ARG A 29 -3.42 -13.52 -6.85
N ASN A 30 -2.36 -14.03 -7.46
CA ASN A 30 -1.93 -13.62 -8.80
C ASN A 30 -1.68 -12.10 -8.94
N GLY A 31 -1.37 -11.42 -7.84
CA GLY A 31 -1.22 -9.96 -7.78
C GLY A 31 -2.53 -9.21 -7.56
N GLU A 32 -3.68 -9.86 -7.41
CA GLU A 32 -4.93 -9.22 -7.00
C GLU A 32 -5.04 -9.19 -5.47
N ALA A 33 -5.53 -8.09 -4.91
CA ALA A 33 -5.84 -7.98 -3.49
C ALA A 33 -7.10 -8.80 -3.16
N VAL A 34 -7.06 -9.58 -2.09
CA VAL A 34 -8.18 -10.39 -1.60
C VAL A 34 -8.44 -10.04 -0.15
N ASP A 35 -9.73 -9.92 0.21
CA ASP A 35 -10.19 -9.48 1.54
C ASP A 35 -9.59 -8.10 1.91
N VAL A 36 -9.89 -7.10 1.07
CA VAL A 36 -9.50 -5.70 1.25
C VAL A 36 -10.28 -5.10 2.41
N PHE A 37 -9.58 -4.51 3.38
CA PHE A 37 -10.20 -3.82 4.52
C PHE A 37 -9.85 -2.34 4.61
N ALA A 38 -8.90 -1.86 3.80
CA ALA A 38 -8.66 -0.43 3.60
C ALA A 38 -8.21 -0.14 2.16
N GLU A 39 -8.65 1.01 1.65
CA GLU A 39 -8.35 1.47 0.29
C GLU A 39 -8.15 2.99 0.29
N HIS A 40 -7.06 3.45 -0.32
CA HIS A 40 -6.69 4.85 -0.49
C HIS A 40 -6.65 5.14 -1.99
N ASN A 41 -7.78 5.63 -2.52
CA ASN A 41 -7.96 5.91 -3.95
C ASN A 41 -7.42 7.29 -4.34
N GLY A 42 -6.90 7.40 -5.56
CA GLY A 42 -6.52 8.70 -6.14
C GLY A 42 -5.39 9.40 -5.38
N ALA A 43 -4.44 8.63 -4.83
CA ALA A 43 -3.31 9.21 -4.14
C ALA A 43 -2.36 9.85 -5.15
N ASP A 44 -2.25 11.19 -5.12
CA ASP A 44 -1.30 11.94 -5.96
C ASP A 44 0.15 11.58 -5.66
N ARG A 45 0.43 11.14 -4.42
CA ARG A 45 1.77 10.83 -3.93
C ARG A 45 1.75 9.63 -3.02
N VAL A 46 2.45 8.56 -3.43
CA VAL A 46 2.76 7.41 -2.59
C VAL A 46 4.26 7.40 -2.28
N LYS A 47 4.61 7.33 -1.00
CA LYS A 47 5.99 7.19 -0.52
C LYS A 47 6.22 5.79 0.01
N ILE A 48 7.07 5.04 -0.67
CA ILE A 48 7.57 3.73 -0.21
C ILE A 48 8.83 3.96 0.63
N HIS A 49 8.80 3.54 1.90
CA HIS A 49 9.95 3.66 2.81
C HIS A 49 10.96 2.51 2.61
N ASP A 50 12.18 2.71 3.11
CA ASP A 50 13.24 1.70 3.05
C ASP A 50 12.82 0.38 3.70
N GLY A 51 13.28 -0.74 3.13
CA GLY A 51 13.00 -2.09 3.62
C GLY A 51 11.64 -2.68 3.20
N VAL A 52 10.87 -1.93 2.39
CA VAL A 52 9.69 -2.43 1.69
C VAL A 52 10.10 -3.02 0.34
N ASN A 53 9.72 -4.27 0.12
CA ASN A 53 9.93 -5.01 -1.11
C ASN A 53 8.60 -5.10 -1.87
N LEU A 54 8.57 -4.54 -3.07
CA LEU A 54 7.43 -4.63 -3.99
C LEU A 54 7.81 -5.47 -5.20
N THR A 55 6.95 -6.42 -5.55
CA THR A 55 7.01 -7.10 -6.85
C THR A 55 6.13 -6.35 -7.84
N ARG A 56 6.68 -5.98 -9.00
CA ARG A 56 5.94 -5.26 -10.05
C ARG A 56 5.42 -6.24 -11.11
N ARG A 57 4.16 -6.05 -11.51
CA ARG A 57 3.49 -6.77 -12.59
C ARG A 57 2.60 -5.81 -13.38
N GLY A 58 3.11 -5.29 -14.50
CA GLY A 58 2.41 -4.30 -15.32
C GLY A 58 2.24 -2.96 -14.58
N ALA A 59 1.01 -2.45 -14.57
CA ALA A 59 0.61 -1.23 -13.85
C ALA A 59 0.43 -1.45 -12.34
N ARG A 60 0.64 -2.68 -11.85
CA ARG A 60 0.51 -3.01 -10.45
C ARG A 60 1.83 -3.34 -9.81
N SER A 61 1.97 -3.00 -8.53
CA SER A 61 3.01 -3.52 -7.65
C SER A 61 2.42 -3.99 -6.33
N PHE A 62 3.03 -5.00 -5.70
CA PHE A 62 2.48 -5.58 -4.49
C PHE A 62 3.55 -6.14 -3.56
N SER A 63 3.25 -6.20 -2.26
CA SER A 63 4.12 -6.77 -1.23
C SER A 63 3.39 -7.82 -0.42
N THR A 64 4.07 -8.94 -0.19
CA THR A 64 3.64 -9.98 0.76
C THR A 64 4.19 -9.76 2.18
N GLN A 65 4.88 -8.64 2.42
CA GLN A 65 5.24 -8.22 3.77
C GLN A 65 4.03 -7.59 4.45
N ILE A 66 3.94 -7.72 5.77
CA ILE A 66 3.00 -6.92 6.56
C ILE A 66 3.56 -5.50 6.65
N LEU A 67 2.85 -4.56 6.03
CA LEU A 67 3.20 -3.15 5.97
C LEU A 67 2.20 -2.32 6.76
N GLU A 68 2.63 -1.13 7.14
CA GLU A 68 1.81 -0.09 7.72
C GLU A 68 1.59 1.01 6.68
N VAL A 69 0.32 1.37 6.47
CA VAL A 69 -0.13 2.40 5.53
C VAL A 69 -0.79 3.53 6.30
N PHE A 70 -0.37 4.77 6.05
CA PHE A 70 -0.91 5.95 6.71
C PHE A 70 -0.72 7.18 5.82
N ASP A 71 -1.61 8.16 5.95
CA ASP A 71 -1.42 9.46 5.31
C ASP A 71 -0.71 10.43 6.27
N GLU A 72 0.23 11.18 5.70
CA GLU A 72 0.90 12.28 6.37
C GLU A 72 1.04 13.45 5.40
N GLY A 73 0.17 14.45 5.56
CA GLY A 73 0.22 15.68 4.77
C GLY A 73 -0.16 15.49 3.30
N GLY A 74 -1.12 14.61 3.01
CA GLY A 74 -1.55 14.32 1.63
C GLY A 74 -0.60 13.38 0.88
N VAL A 75 0.24 12.65 1.61
CA VAL A 75 1.14 11.63 1.07
C VAL A 75 0.80 10.30 1.73
N VAL A 76 0.45 9.30 0.92
CA VAL A 76 0.24 7.93 1.40
C VAL A 76 1.60 7.29 1.62
N ASN A 77 1.92 7.00 2.87
CA ASN A 77 3.18 6.39 3.27
C ASN A 77 3.00 4.90 3.47
N ILE A 78 3.89 4.10 2.89
CA ILE A 78 3.95 2.64 3.05
C ILE A 78 5.28 2.29 3.70
N LYS A 79 5.25 1.72 4.90
CA LYS A 79 6.47 1.31 5.63
C LYS A 79 6.34 -0.10 6.18
N ARG A 80 7.48 -0.74 6.44
CA ARG A 80 7.49 -2.04 7.10
C ARG A 80 7.08 -1.89 8.57
N VAL A 81 6.24 -2.80 9.08
CA VAL A 81 5.96 -2.87 10.52
C VAL A 81 7.25 -3.28 11.25
N SER A 82 7.75 -2.41 12.12
CA SER A 82 8.94 -2.68 12.93
C SER A 82 8.57 -3.65 14.05
N SER A 83 9.11 -4.86 14.01
CA SER A 83 9.11 -5.76 15.17
C SER A 83 10.16 -5.24 16.16
N HIS A 84 9.77 -4.40 17.12
CA HIS A 84 10.56 -4.26 18.34
C HIS A 84 10.29 -5.51 19.19
N ARG A 85 11.28 -6.40 19.26
CA ARG A 85 11.37 -7.45 20.29
C ARG A 85 12.27 -6.94 21.40
#